data_AF-A0A440WEA9-F1
#
_entry.id   AF-A0A440WEA9-F1
#
_cell.length_a   1.000
_cell.length_b   1.000
_cell.length_c   1.000
_cell.angle_alpha   90.00
_cell.angle_beta   90.00
_cell.angle_gamma   90.00
#
_symmetry.space_group_name_H-M   'P 1'
#
loop_
_entity.id
_entity.type
_entity.pdbx_description
1 polymer ?
#
loop_
_entity_poly.entity_id
_entity_poly.type
_entity_poly.pdbx_seq_one_letter_code
_entity_poly.pdbx_strand_id
1 'polypeptide(L)'
;MAKIHTGQNTATDQEASSFVAEMDRVEQDRENRLHQLEVEHKAKKLAVNQSCNAEIKAQLEDAKKVGLAKGTLKLIVNENKALRKAQETLDRRQELANDRVNELESAERDRAVAIIKALGDDFAGFGLGAAAVERDAAKPADGTDPIAAAAAKAWAGEKSGKPN
;
A
#
# COMPACT_ATOMS: atom_id res chain seq x y z
N MET A 1 -4.97 13.59 -44.13
CA MET A 1 -5.87 13.60 -42.96
C MET A 1 -7.18 12.97 -43.39
N ALA A 2 -7.55 11.80 -42.85
CA ALA A 2 -8.81 11.14 -43.19
C ALA A 2 -9.99 11.99 -42.68
N LYS A 3 -11.05 12.12 -43.49
CA LYS A 3 -12.24 12.92 -43.14
C LYS A 3 -13.03 12.14 -42.09
N ILE A 4 -13.08 12.64 -40.86
CA ILE A 4 -13.87 12.05 -39.78
C ILE A 4 -15.33 12.42 -40.01
N HIS A 5 -16.19 11.43 -40.21
CA HIS A 5 -17.62 11.64 -40.43
C HIS A 5 -18.28 11.76 -39.05
N THR A 6 -18.81 12.94 -38.72
CA THR A 6 -19.53 13.20 -37.46
C THR A 6 -21.04 13.16 -37.72
N GLY A 7 -21.76 12.17 -37.16
CA GLY A 7 -23.20 12.00 -37.39
C GLY A 7 -23.65 10.54 -37.40
N GLN A 8 -24.83 10.27 -37.99
CA GLN A 8 -25.38 8.92 -38.19
C GLN A 8 -24.40 8.01 -38.96
N ASN A 9 -24.51 6.70 -38.75
CA ASN A 9 -23.61 5.70 -39.34
C ASN A 9 -23.75 5.71 -40.88
N THR A 10 -22.77 6.26 -41.59
CA THR A 10 -22.79 6.40 -43.06
C THR A 10 -22.11 5.25 -43.80
N ALA A 11 -21.53 4.29 -43.08
CA ALA A 11 -20.89 3.12 -43.67
C ALA A 11 -21.94 2.19 -44.26
N THR A 12 -21.63 1.60 -45.42
CA THR A 12 -22.42 0.49 -45.97
C THR A 12 -22.27 -0.76 -45.11
N ASP A 13 -23.24 -1.68 -45.18
CA ASP A 13 -23.18 -2.96 -44.45
C ASP A 13 -21.91 -3.77 -44.78
N GLN A 14 -21.44 -3.68 -46.03
CA GLN A 14 -20.24 -4.35 -46.49
C GLN A 14 -18.96 -3.71 -45.92
N GLU A 15 -18.89 -2.39 -45.82
CA GLU A 15 -17.78 -1.71 -45.15
C GLU A 15 -17.78 -2.04 -43.65
N ALA A 16 -18.93 -1.95 -42.98
CA ALA A 16 -19.06 -2.25 -41.55
C ALA A 16 -18.66 -3.71 -41.23
N SER A 17 -19.13 -4.67 -42.04
CA SER A 17 -18.76 -6.10 -41.87
C SER A 17 -17.26 -6.37 -42.06
N SER A 18 -16.58 -5.62 -42.94
CA SER A 18 -15.12 -5.76 -43.11
C SER A 18 -14.35 -5.33 -41.86
N PHE A 19 -14.79 -4.25 -41.18
CA PHE A 19 -14.20 -3.84 -39.90
C PHE A 19 -14.50 -4.84 -38.79
N VAL A 20 -15.71 -5.39 -38.73
CA VAL A 20 -16.06 -6.43 -37.76
C VAL A 20 -15.20 -7.68 -37.94
N ALA A 21 -15.02 -8.14 -39.19
CA ALA A 21 -14.19 -9.31 -39.49
C ALA A 21 -12.72 -9.09 -39.10
N GLU A 22 -12.17 -7.91 -39.35
CA GLU A 22 -10.80 -7.59 -38.95
C GLU A 22 -10.64 -7.45 -37.44
N MET A 23 -11.62 -6.84 -36.76
CA MET A 23 -11.64 -6.77 -35.29
C MET A 23 -11.70 -8.17 -34.67
N ASP A 24 -12.54 -9.06 -35.21
CA ASP A 24 -12.62 -10.46 -34.76
C ASP A 24 -11.30 -11.21 -34.99
N ARG A 25 -10.65 -11.01 -36.15
CA ARG A 25 -9.30 -11.55 -36.41
C ARG A 25 -8.27 -11.07 -35.38
N VAL A 26 -8.30 -9.78 -35.04
CA VAL A 26 -7.40 -9.19 -34.02
C VAL A 26 -7.71 -9.75 -32.63
N GLU A 27 -8.98 -9.93 -32.28
CA GLU A 27 -9.38 -10.53 -31.00
C GLU A 27 -8.91 -12.00 -30.89
N GLN A 28 -9.08 -12.80 -31.94
CA GLN A 28 -8.57 -14.16 -31.98
C GLN A 28 -7.03 -14.21 -31.87
N ASP A 29 -6.32 -13.32 -32.55
CA ASP A 29 -4.85 -13.20 -32.42
C ASP A 29 -4.46 -12.77 -30.99
N ARG A 30 -5.21 -11.86 -30.36
CA ARG A 30 -5.00 -11.44 -28.97
C ARG A 30 -5.17 -12.63 -28.01
N GLU A 31 -6.24 -13.40 -28.15
CA GLU A 31 -6.49 -14.59 -27.34
C GLU A 31 -5.37 -15.64 -27.49
N ASN A 32 -4.95 -15.91 -28.72
CA ASN A 32 -3.86 -16.84 -28.99
C ASN A 32 -2.54 -16.39 -28.36
N ARG A 33 -2.21 -15.09 -28.46
CA ARG A 33 -1.00 -14.53 -27.84
C ARG A 33 -1.04 -14.59 -26.31
N LEU A 34 -2.18 -14.26 -25.70
CA LEU A 34 -2.36 -14.37 -24.25
C LEU A 34 -2.21 -15.83 -23.79
N HIS A 35 -2.83 -16.77 -24.52
CA HIS A 35 -2.69 -18.19 -24.22
C HIS A 35 -1.24 -18.67 -24.31
N GLN A 36 -0.53 -18.30 -25.39
CA GLN A 36 0.88 -18.63 -25.56
C GLN A 36 1.74 -18.09 -24.42
N LEU A 37 1.51 -16.84 -24.00
CA LEU A 37 2.21 -16.24 -22.86
C LEU A 37 1.93 -17.00 -21.56
N GLU A 38 0.70 -17.45 -21.32
CA GLU A 38 0.38 -18.25 -20.14
C GLU A 38 1.09 -19.61 -20.15
N VAL A 39 1.11 -20.29 -21.29
CA VAL A 39 1.79 -21.58 -21.45
C VAL A 39 3.29 -21.42 -21.23
N GLU A 40 3.91 -20.40 -21.85
CA GLU A 40 5.32 -20.09 -21.65
C GLU A 40 5.65 -19.73 -20.20
N HIS A 41 4.81 -18.91 -19.55
CA HIS A 41 5.02 -18.54 -18.16
C HIS A 41 4.92 -19.75 -17.23
N LYS A 42 3.95 -20.65 -17.47
CA LYS A 42 3.83 -21.93 -16.74
C LYS A 42 5.06 -22.81 -16.94
N ALA A 43 5.54 -22.95 -18.17
CA ALA A 43 6.73 -23.74 -18.49
C ALA A 43 8.00 -23.15 -17.84
N LYS A 44 8.22 -21.84 -17.95
CA LYS A 44 9.34 -21.13 -17.32
C LYS A 44 9.30 -21.27 -15.80
N LYS A 45 8.13 -21.09 -15.18
CA LYS A 45 7.92 -21.29 -13.74
C LYS A 45 8.26 -22.72 -13.32
N LEU A 46 7.84 -23.73 -14.09
CA LEU A 46 8.17 -25.12 -13.81
C LEU A 46 9.68 -25.37 -13.90
N ALA A 47 10.33 -24.90 -14.97
CA ALA A 47 11.76 -25.07 -15.18
C ALA A 47 12.59 -24.48 -14.05
N VAL A 48 12.28 -23.24 -13.63
CA VAL A 48 12.95 -22.58 -12.49
C VAL A 48 12.75 -23.35 -11.19
N ASN A 49 11.53 -23.84 -10.92
CA ASN A 49 11.28 -24.63 -9.72
C ASN A 49 12.06 -25.95 -9.74
N GLN A 50 12.16 -26.61 -10.91
CA GLN A 50 12.91 -27.86 -11.04
C GLN A 50 14.41 -27.63 -10.83
N SER A 51 15.01 -26.61 -11.44
CA SER A 51 16.44 -26.31 -11.27
C SER A 51 16.77 -25.95 -9.82
N CYS A 52 16.02 -25.04 -9.21
CA CYS A 52 16.25 -24.66 -7.81
C CYS A 52 16.03 -25.84 -6.84
N ASN A 53 15.03 -26.68 -7.07
CA ASN A 53 14.81 -27.86 -6.22
C ASN A 53 15.94 -28.88 -6.34
N ALA A 54 16.52 -29.04 -7.53
CA ALA A 54 17.67 -29.91 -7.72
C ALA A 54 18.90 -29.39 -6.95
N GLU A 55 19.18 -28.09 -7.03
CA GLU A 55 20.26 -27.44 -6.29
C GLU A 55 20.06 -27.53 -4.76
N ILE A 56 18.86 -27.21 -4.27
CA ILE A 56 18.51 -27.33 -2.85
C ILE A 56 18.71 -28.78 -2.37
N LYS A 57 18.31 -29.76 -3.18
CA LYS A 57 18.51 -31.18 -2.84
C LYS A 57 19.99 -31.52 -2.74
N ALA A 58 20.82 -31.06 -3.68
CA ALA A 58 22.27 -31.26 -3.64
C ALA A 58 22.88 -30.66 -2.36
N GLN A 59 22.54 -29.42 -2.03
CA GLN A 59 22.99 -28.74 -0.80
C GLN A 59 22.56 -29.48 0.47
N LEU A 60 21.34 -30.02 0.50
CA LEU A 60 20.87 -30.80 1.65
C LEU A 60 21.62 -32.14 1.79
N GLU A 61 22.04 -32.78 0.69
CA GLU A 61 22.89 -33.96 0.77
C GLU A 61 24.30 -33.62 1.29
N ASP A 62 24.87 -32.49 0.85
CA ASP A 62 26.18 -32.05 1.35
C ASP A 62 26.12 -31.64 2.82
N ALA A 63 25.05 -30.95 3.23
CA ALA A 63 24.79 -30.64 4.64
C ALA A 63 24.71 -31.91 5.51
N LYS A 64 24.12 -32.98 4.98
CA LYS A 64 24.08 -34.27 5.68
C LYS A 64 25.48 -34.87 5.88
N LYS A 65 26.40 -34.70 4.91
CA LYS A 65 27.78 -35.20 5.01
C LYS A 65 28.56 -34.54 6.15
N VAL A 66 28.21 -33.30 6.50
CA VAL A 66 28.81 -32.56 7.63
C VAL A 66 28.00 -32.68 8.93
N GLY A 67 27.00 -33.59 8.98
CA GLY A 67 26.24 -33.88 10.18
C GLY A 67 25.05 -32.93 10.46
N LEU A 68 24.67 -32.06 9.52
CA LEU A 68 23.51 -31.18 9.68
C LEU A 68 22.20 -31.89 9.33
N ALA A 69 21.20 -31.73 10.20
CA ALA A 69 19.87 -32.26 9.96
C ALA A 69 19.12 -31.45 8.89
N LYS A 70 18.70 -32.12 7.81
CA LYS A 70 17.95 -31.50 6.69
C LYS A 70 16.67 -30.80 7.15
N GLY A 71 15.99 -31.33 8.18
CA GLY A 71 14.76 -30.75 8.71
C GLY A 71 14.98 -29.37 9.30
N THR A 72 16.02 -29.21 10.11
CA THR A 72 16.39 -27.92 10.73
C THR A 72 16.72 -26.87 9.68
N LEU A 73 17.50 -27.23 8.66
CA LEU A 73 17.84 -26.30 7.57
C LEU A 73 16.60 -25.86 6.79
N LYS A 74 15.69 -26.80 6.46
CA LYS A 74 14.42 -26.46 5.79
C LYS A 74 13.55 -25.53 6.62
N LEU A 75 13.46 -25.76 7.93
CA LEU A 75 12.70 -24.90 8.83
C LEU A 75 13.25 -23.46 8.79
N ILE A 76 14.56 -23.29 9.02
CA ILE A 76 15.21 -21.97 9.02
C ILE A 76 15.00 -21.25 7.68
N VAL A 77 15.19 -21.95 6.55
CA VAL A 77 15.01 -21.37 5.22
C VAL A 77 13.56 -20.96 4.97
N ASN A 78 12.59 -21.74 5.43
CA ASN A 78 11.17 -21.43 5.30
C ASN A 78 10.76 -20.22 6.14
N GLU A 79 11.22 -20.14 7.39
CA GLU A 79 10.95 -18.97 8.24
C GLU A 79 11.63 -17.72 7.69
N ASN A 80 12.88 -17.80 7.25
CA ASN A 80 13.56 -16.67 6.59
C ASN A 80 12.83 -16.21 5.32
N LYS A 81 12.22 -17.15 4.58
CA LYS A 81 11.38 -16.81 3.42
C LYS A 81 10.09 -16.10 3.85
N ALA A 82 9.47 -16.52 4.95
CA ALA A 82 8.29 -15.86 5.51
C ALA A 82 8.63 -14.44 5.98
N LEU A 83 9.76 -14.26 6.68
CA LEU A 83 10.25 -12.95 7.13
C LEU A 83 10.51 -12.01 5.96
N ARG A 84 11.19 -12.45 4.90
CA ARG A 84 11.40 -11.61 3.70
C ARG A 84 10.09 -11.15 3.07
N LYS A 85 9.11 -12.05 2.94
CA LYS A 85 7.79 -11.70 2.40
C LYS A 85 7.02 -10.73 3.30
N ALA A 86 7.12 -10.90 4.61
CA ALA A 86 6.53 -9.97 5.57
C ALA A 86 7.18 -8.59 5.44
N GLN A 87 8.51 -8.52 5.31
CA GLN A 87 9.23 -7.27 5.09
C GLN A 87 8.84 -6.59 3.77
N GLU A 88 8.84 -7.31 2.64
CA GLU A 88 8.40 -6.77 1.35
C GLU A 88 6.97 -6.23 1.40
N THR A 89 6.09 -6.89 2.18
CA THR A 89 4.72 -6.43 2.38
C THR A 89 4.69 -5.16 3.22
N LEU A 90 5.49 -5.10 4.28
CA LEU A 90 5.62 -3.94 5.14
C LEU A 90 6.15 -2.73 4.35
N ASP A 91 7.22 -2.91 3.59
CA ASP A 91 7.84 -1.86 2.76
C ASP A 91 6.82 -1.30 1.76
N ARG A 92 6.11 -2.18 1.02
CA ARG A 92 5.06 -1.74 0.09
C ARG A 92 3.95 -0.96 0.80
N ARG A 93 3.57 -1.37 2.01
CA ARG A 93 2.53 -0.67 2.78
C ARG A 93 3.01 0.67 3.28
N GLN A 94 4.29 0.79 3.65
CA GLN A 94 4.90 2.06 4.02
C GLN A 94 4.97 3.02 2.82
N GLU A 95 5.39 2.54 1.65
CA GLU A 95 5.37 3.33 0.40
C GLU A 95 3.96 3.85 0.11
N LEU A 96 2.96 2.96 0.07
CA LEU A 96 1.56 3.35 -0.15
C LEU A 96 1.02 4.30 0.91
N ALA A 97 1.45 4.16 2.17
CA ALA A 97 1.05 5.08 3.24
C ALA A 97 1.68 6.46 3.03
N ASN A 98 2.96 6.52 2.63
CA ASN A 98 3.64 7.76 2.32
C ASN A 98 3.01 8.46 1.11
N ASP A 99 2.69 7.73 0.05
CA ASP A 99 2.01 8.27 -1.13
C ASP A 99 0.67 8.91 -0.74
N ARG A 100 -0.14 8.21 0.08
CA ARG A 100 -1.43 8.72 0.57
C ARG A 100 -1.30 9.92 1.51
N VAL A 101 -0.26 9.95 2.35
CA VAL A 101 0.02 11.12 3.19
C VAL A 101 0.39 12.32 2.32
N ASN A 102 1.12 12.09 1.22
CA ASN A 102 1.49 13.15 0.27
C ASN A 102 0.31 13.66 -0.56
N GLU A 103 -0.75 12.87 -0.74
CA GLU A 103 -2.00 13.27 -1.36
C GLU A 103 -2.88 14.19 -0.48
N LEU A 104 -2.59 14.29 0.83
CA LEU A 104 -3.31 15.20 1.73
C LEU A 104 -2.98 16.68 1.46
N GLU A 105 -3.92 17.56 1.80
CA GLU A 105 -3.69 19.01 1.80
C GLU A 105 -2.53 19.38 2.75
N SER A 106 -1.81 20.48 2.47
CA SER A 106 -0.53 20.77 3.14
C SER A 106 -0.62 20.79 4.68
N ALA A 107 -1.68 21.37 5.25
CA ALA A 107 -1.88 21.43 6.70
C ALA A 107 -2.23 20.06 7.32
N GLU A 108 -2.95 19.21 6.59
CA GLU A 108 -3.33 17.88 7.06
C GLU A 108 -2.16 16.89 6.93
N ARG A 109 -1.36 17.01 5.88
CA ARG A 109 -0.12 16.27 5.69
C ARG A 109 0.86 16.52 6.83
N ASP A 110 1.11 17.78 7.18
CA ASP A 110 2.07 18.11 8.23
C ASP A 110 1.63 17.56 9.59
N ARG A 111 0.31 17.56 9.86
CA ARG A 111 -0.29 16.94 11.04
C ARG A 111 -0.18 15.41 11.01
N ALA A 112 -0.41 14.78 9.87
CA ALA A 112 -0.28 13.34 9.69
C ALA A 112 1.17 12.87 9.91
N VAL A 113 2.16 13.59 9.38
CA VAL A 113 3.59 13.33 9.60
C VAL A 113 3.95 13.44 11.09
N ALA A 114 3.43 14.46 11.78
CA ALA A 114 3.64 14.61 13.22
C ALA A 114 3.03 13.45 14.04
N ILE A 115 1.83 12.98 13.68
CA ILE A 115 1.18 11.83 14.30
C ILE A 115 1.98 10.55 14.06
N ILE A 116 2.41 10.30 12.82
CA ILE A 116 3.22 9.12 12.47
C ILE A 116 4.53 9.12 13.26
N LYS A 117 5.22 10.26 13.35
CA LYS A 117 6.45 10.42 14.13
C LYS A 117 6.22 10.19 15.63
N ALA A 118 5.06 10.61 16.16
CA ALA A 118 4.70 10.40 17.56
C ALA A 118 4.32 8.93 17.86
N LEU A 119 3.76 8.21 16.88
CA LEU A 119 3.44 6.79 16.99
C LEU A 119 4.71 5.91 17.00
N GLY A 120 5.79 6.32 16.34
CA GLY A 120 7.05 5.56 16.31
C GLY A 120 6.90 4.16 15.71
N ASP A 121 7.79 3.24 16.12
CA ASP A 121 7.89 1.89 15.54
C ASP A 121 7.21 0.79 16.40
N ASP A 122 6.78 1.13 17.62
CA ASP A 122 6.23 0.16 18.58
C ASP A 122 4.72 0.32 18.75
N PHE A 123 3.97 -0.47 17.97
CA PHE A 123 2.51 -0.50 18.03
C PHE A 123 1.96 -1.29 19.22
N ALA A 124 2.80 -1.98 19.99
CA ALA A 124 2.36 -2.81 21.13
C ALA A 124 2.20 -2.01 22.43
N GLY A 125 2.83 -0.83 22.54
CA GLY A 125 2.83 0.00 23.76
C GLY A 125 1.73 1.05 23.85
N PHE A 126 1.04 1.37 22.75
CA PHE A 126 -0.01 2.40 22.75
C PHE A 126 -1.34 1.80 23.20
N GLY A 127 -1.56 1.76 24.52
CA GLY A 127 -2.91 1.63 25.07
C GLY A 127 -3.79 2.71 24.45
N LEU A 128 -4.81 2.30 23.68
CA LEU A 128 -5.73 3.20 23.01
C LEU A 128 -6.23 4.27 23.99
N GLY A 129 -5.83 5.53 23.74
CA GLY A 129 -6.27 6.66 24.54
C GLY A 129 -5.54 6.87 25.88
N ALA A 130 -4.42 6.21 26.18
CA ALA A 130 -3.67 6.46 27.42
C ALA A 130 -3.32 7.95 27.62
N ALA A 131 -2.85 8.63 26.57
CA ALA A 131 -2.61 10.08 26.61
C ALA A 131 -3.90 10.92 26.74
N ALA A 132 -5.04 10.41 26.28
CA ALA A 132 -6.34 11.08 26.46
C ALA A 132 -6.86 10.92 27.89
N VAL A 133 -6.67 9.74 28.49
CA VAL A 133 -7.02 9.42 29.88
C VAL A 133 -6.13 10.20 30.86
N GLU A 134 -4.82 10.31 30.60
CA GLU A 134 -3.93 11.13 31.43
C GLU A 134 -4.29 12.62 31.38
N ARG A 135 -4.72 13.14 30.22
CA ARG A 135 -5.20 14.52 30.10
C ARG A 135 -6.51 14.75 30.84
N ASP A 136 -7.46 13.81 30.79
CA ASP A 136 -8.70 13.91 31.57
C ASP A 136 -8.45 13.76 33.08
N ALA A 137 -7.48 12.95 33.49
CA ALA A 137 -7.05 12.82 34.88
C ALA A 137 -6.30 14.05 35.41
N ALA A 138 -5.63 14.81 34.53
CA ALA A 138 -4.94 16.05 34.85
C ALA A 138 -5.84 17.30 34.81
N LYS A 139 -7.14 17.15 34.50
CA LYS A 139 -8.08 18.26 34.48
C LYS A 139 -8.32 18.76 35.92
N PRO A 140 -8.07 20.05 36.25
CA PRO A 140 -8.31 20.56 37.59
C PRO A 140 -9.80 20.41 37.96
N ALA A 141 -10.07 20.02 39.21
CA ALA A 141 -11.40 19.69 39.72
C ALA A 141 -12.43 20.84 39.58
N ASP A 142 -11.96 22.08 39.51
CA ASP A 142 -12.76 23.24 39.18
C ASP A 142 -12.69 23.46 37.66
N GLY A 143 -13.68 22.95 36.93
CA GLY A 143 -13.75 22.83 35.47
C GLY A 143 -13.67 24.11 34.61
N THR A 144 -12.80 25.05 34.95
CA THR A 144 -12.48 26.21 34.12
C THR A 144 -11.26 25.88 33.26
N ASP A 145 -11.49 25.71 31.97
CA ASP A 145 -10.43 25.57 30.97
C ASP A 145 -9.52 26.82 31.01
N PRO A 146 -8.20 26.69 31.22
CA PRO A 146 -7.28 27.81 31.29
C PRO A 146 -7.27 28.67 30.02
N ILE A 147 -7.60 28.09 28.85
CA ILE A 147 -7.76 28.82 27.59
C ILE A 147 -9.04 29.67 27.63
N ALA A 148 -10.14 29.12 28.15
CA ALA A 148 -11.39 29.85 28.32
C ALA A 148 -11.25 31.00 29.35
N ALA A 149 -10.49 30.78 30.43
CA ALA A 149 -10.17 31.81 31.41
C ALA A 149 -9.32 32.95 30.82
N ALA A 150 -8.33 32.62 29.98
CA ALA A 150 -7.52 33.61 29.28
C ALA A 150 -8.34 34.42 28.27
N ALA A 151 -9.22 33.77 27.52
CA ALA A 151 -10.13 34.43 26.57
C ALA A 151 -11.14 35.36 27.27
N ALA A 152 -11.71 34.94 28.39
CA ALA A 152 -12.63 35.77 29.19
C ALA A 152 -11.92 37.04 29.72
N LYS A 153 -10.66 36.92 30.12
CA LYS A 153 -9.86 38.05 30.63
C LYS A 153 -9.49 39.05 29.52
N ALA A 154 -9.20 38.55 28.32
CA ALA A 154 -8.97 39.39 27.14
C ALA A 154 -10.24 40.19 26.76
N TRP A 155 -11.40 39.54 26.80
CA TRP A 155 -12.68 40.19 26.47
C TRP A 155 -13.15 41.21 27.53
N ALA A 156 -12.85 40.96 28.81
CA ALA A 156 -13.18 41.88 29.89
C ALA A 156 -12.33 43.18 29.86
N GLY A 157 -11.13 43.13 29.28
CA GLY A 157 -10.25 44.30 29.14
C GLY A 157 -10.69 45.32 28.09
N GLU A 158 -11.61 44.96 27.19
CA GLU A 158 -12.01 45.79 26.05
C GLU A 158 -13.16 46.78 26.37
N LYS A 159 -13.84 46.62 27.52
CA LYS A 159 -15.00 47.46 27.91
C LYS A 159 -14.67 48.70 28.77
N SER A 160 -13.41 49.13 28.89
CA SER A 160 -13.05 50.36 29.62
C SER A 160 -12.67 51.57 28.75
N GLY A 161 -13.00 51.56 27.46
CA GLY A 161 -12.86 52.73 26.59
C GLY A 161 -13.99 53.74 26.84
N LYS A 162 -13.72 54.77 27.66
CA LYS A 162 -14.59 55.96 27.80
C LYS A 162 -14.73 56.65 26.42
N PRO A 163 -15.94 56.98 25.95
CA PRO A 163 -16.11 57.82 24.78
C PRO A 163 -15.76 59.28 25.13
N ASN A 164 -14.92 59.91 24.30
CA ASN A 164 -14.79 61.37 24.20
C ASN A 164 -15.90 61.90 23.28
#